data_AF-A0A1Q7DH98-F1
#
_entry.id   AF-A0A1Q7DH98-F1
#
_cell.length_a   1.000
_cell.length_b   1.000
_cell.length_c   1.000
_cell.angle_alpha   90.00
_cell.angle_beta   90.00
_cell.angle_gamma   90.00
#
_symmetry.space_group_name_H-M   'P 1'
#
loop_
_entity.id
_entity.type
_entity.pdbx_description
1 polymer ?
#
loop_
_entity_poly.entity_id
_entity_poly.type
_entity_poly.pdbx_seq_one_letter_code
_entity_poly.pdbx_strand_id
1 'polypeptide(L)'
;MSFAERMLHIDRRIIFLVIGVCTLLPLLYPVGLAIKVSPEVRGVHDYIESLPEGSVFLLSMDFDPASKPELQPQAVALLRHAFKKNLRVIGMTLWVTGTGLADLVVSQAAQEMGKVNGKDYVFLGWSPGVGSLIITMGQDLYKAFPSDYNNQPTRELAVLKGIQTLRDVNYVVSLAAGTAGIESWYVYGKDKYKFELGGGCTGVIAPGLYPLLRSGQINGLIGGLRGAAEYETLIGQKGRAVAGMDAQSATHVAIIMLVILCNVFYLLIRTSRGQSGQPRG
;
A
#
# COMPACT_ATOMS: atom_id res chain seq x y z
N MET A 1 -6.12 -4.33 -50.87
CA MET A 1 -5.90 -3.77 -49.52
C MET A 1 -4.41 -3.78 -49.24
N SER A 2 -3.83 -2.60 -49.00
CA SER A 2 -2.43 -2.47 -48.57
C SER A 2 -2.24 -3.18 -47.20
N PHE A 3 -1.04 -3.69 -46.91
CA PHE A 3 -0.69 -4.22 -45.57
C PHE A 3 -1.06 -3.24 -44.45
N ALA A 4 -0.95 -1.94 -44.72
CA ALA A 4 -1.35 -0.89 -43.81
C ALA A 4 -2.88 -0.87 -43.54
N GLU A 5 -3.72 -1.11 -44.55
CA GLU A 5 -5.19 -1.20 -44.36
C GLU A 5 -5.58 -2.44 -43.55
N ARG A 6 -4.86 -3.56 -43.72
CA ARG A 6 -5.05 -4.76 -42.88
C ARG A 6 -4.63 -4.52 -41.42
N MET A 7 -3.56 -3.78 -41.17
CA MET A 7 -3.12 -3.46 -39.79
C MET A 7 -4.08 -2.51 -39.07
N LEU A 8 -4.78 -1.61 -39.80
CA LEU A 8 -5.82 -0.76 -39.20
C LEU A 8 -7.13 -1.51 -38.87
N HIS A 9 -7.34 -2.68 -39.50
CA HIS A 9 -8.49 -3.55 -39.24
C HIS A 9 -8.15 -4.74 -38.32
N ILE A 10 -7.06 -4.67 -37.55
CA ILE A 10 -6.74 -5.70 -36.56
C ILE A 10 -7.91 -5.88 -35.61
N ASP A 11 -8.31 -7.14 -35.42
CA ASP A 11 -9.33 -7.49 -34.45
C ASP A 11 -8.86 -7.08 -33.04
N ARG A 12 -9.71 -6.34 -32.34
CA ARG A 12 -9.52 -5.96 -30.93
C ARG A 12 -9.11 -7.13 -30.04
N ARG A 13 -9.51 -8.36 -30.38
CA ARG A 13 -9.10 -9.60 -29.68
C ARG A 13 -7.59 -9.80 -29.66
N ILE A 14 -6.89 -9.50 -30.76
CA ILE A 14 -5.43 -9.62 -30.84
C ILE A 14 -4.77 -8.55 -29.96
N ILE A 15 -5.31 -7.34 -29.96
CA ILE A 15 -4.84 -6.24 -29.10
C ILE A 15 -5.01 -6.62 -27.62
N PHE A 16 -6.18 -7.16 -27.24
CA PHE A 16 -6.41 -7.63 -25.88
C PHE A 16 -5.51 -8.82 -25.49
N LEU A 17 -5.19 -9.71 -26.44
CA LEU A 17 -4.27 -10.81 -26.20
C LEU A 17 -2.85 -10.28 -25.97
N VAL A 18 -2.37 -9.35 -26.80
CA VAL A 18 -1.04 -8.73 -26.63
C VAL A 18 -0.96 -8.00 -25.28
N ILE A 19 -1.96 -7.17 -24.95
CA ILE A 19 -2.02 -6.49 -23.65
C ILE A 19 -2.05 -7.50 -22.50
N GLY A 20 -2.85 -8.57 -22.62
CA GLY A 20 -2.94 -9.63 -21.63
C GLY A 20 -1.62 -10.39 -21.43
N VAL A 21 -0.85 -10.63 -22.48
CA VAL A 21 0.49 -11.22 -22.38
C VAL A 21 1.47 -10.23 -21.74
N CYS A 22 1.43 -8.95 -22.14
CA CYS A 22 2.28 -7.90 -21.57
C CYS A 22 2.00 -7.62 -20.09
N THR A 23 0.77 -7.83 -19.59
CA THR A 23 0.43 -7.72 -18.17
C THR A 23 0.78 -8.99 -17.40
N LEU A 24 0.52 -10.16 -17.98
CA LEU A 24 0.71 -11.45 -17.30
C LEU A 24 2.19 -11.79 -17.11
N LEU A 25 3.04 -11.52 -18.11
CA LEU A 25 4.45 -11.88 -18.05
C LEU A 25 5.19 -11.23 -16.87
N PRO A 26 5.09 -9.91 -16.62
CA PRO A 26 5.75 -9.30 -15.46
C PRO A 26 5.13 -9.67 -14.12
N LEU A 27 3.85 -10.10 -14.11
CA LEU A 27 3.20 -10.59 -12.89
C LEU A 27 3.76 -11.96 -12.46
N LEU A 28 4.09 -12.82 -13.44
CA LEU A 28 4.70 -14.14 -13.20
C LEU A 28 6.22 -14.04 -13.01
N TYR A 29 6.87 -13.15 -13.77
CA TYR A 29 8.31 -12.94 -13.78
C TYR A 29 8.61 -11.45 -13.58
N PRO A 30 8.53 -10.95 -12.34
CA PRO A 30 8.83 -9.55 -12.05
C PRO A 30 10.28 -9.24 -12.40
N VAL A 31 10.45 -8.34 -13.37
CA VAL A 31 11.76 -7.89 -13.87
C VAL A 31 12.45 -7.01 -12.82
N GLY A 32 11.65 -6.38 -11.95
CA GLY A 32 12.07 -5.49 -10.89
C GLY A 32 12.76 -4.27 -11.45
N LEU A 33 12.04 -3.53 -12.31
CA LEU A 33 12.51 -2.27 -12.89
C LEU A 33 13.03 -1.32 -11.81
N ALA A 34 13.96 -0.44 -12.18
CA ALA A 34 14.54 0.51 -11.23
C ALA A 34 13.46 1.47 -10.70
N ILE A 35 13.10 1.30 -9.43
CA ILE A 35 12.12 2.14 -8.74
C ILE A 35 12.90 3.20 -7.95
N LYS A 36 12.72 4.47 -8.33
CA LYS A 36 13.26 5.59 -7.56
C LYS A 36 12.39 5.84 -6.34
N VAL A 37 12.96 5.62 -5.16
CA VAL A 37 12.29 5.84 -3.88
C VAL A 37 12.08 7.33 -3.63
N SER A 38 10.85 7.71 -3.31
CA SER A 38 10.45 9.06 -2.96
C SER A 38 10.83 9.44 -1.51
N PRO A 39 11.04 10.74 -1.21
CA PRO A 39 11.31 11.19 0.16
C PRO A 39 10.22 10.81 1.16
N GLU A 40 8.95 10.83 0.75
CA GLU A 40 7.80 10.53 1.59
C GLU A 40 7.73 9.07 2.03
N VAL A 41 8.08 8.12 1.14
CA VAL A 41 8.17 6.69 1.49
C VAL A 41 9.40 6.43 2.36
N ARG A 42 10.52 7.11 2.04
CA ARG A 42 11.76 7.04 2.83
C ARG A 42 11.54 7.54 4.26
N GLY A 43 10.73 8.57 4.48
CA GLY A 43 10.41 9.06 5.82
C GLY A 43 9.81 8.00 6.74
N VAL A 44 8.91 7.15 6.22
CA VAL A 44 8.35 6.02 6.99
C VAL A 44 9.41 4.95 7.26
N HIS A 45 10.20 4.61 6.24
CA HIS A 45 11.24 3.60 6.35
C HIS A 45 12.31 3.98 7.37
N ASP A 46 12.87 5.19 7.24
CA ASP A 46 13.98 5.66 8.06
C ASP A 46 13.54 5.83 9.53
N TYR A 47 12.28 6.19 9.77
CA TYR A 47 11.74 6.23 11.13
C TYR A 47 11.66 4.84 11.76
N ILE A 48 11.14 3.83 11.05
CA ILE A 48 11.16 2.44 11.54
C ILE A 48 12.61 1.98 11.79
N GLU A 49 13.54 2.34 10.92
CA GLU A 49 14.96 2.01 11.10
C GLU A 49 15.60 2.70 12.32
N SER A 50 15.15 3.91 12.66
CA SER A 50 15.62 4.64 13.85
C SER A 50 15.11 4.09 15.18
N LEU A 51 14.04 3.29 15.16
CA LEU A 51 13.47 2.72 16.38
C LEU A 51 14.39 1.64 16.96
N PRO A 52 14.62 1.64 18.29
CA PRO A 52 15.33 0.56 18.94
C PRO A 52 14.51 -0.73 18.94
N GLU A 53 15.20 -1.85 19.09
CA GLU A 53 14.56 -3.16 19.26
C GLU A 53 13.59 -3.15 20.46
N GLY A 54 12.44 -3.82 20.32
CA GLY A 54 11.40 -3.85 21.34
C GLY A 54 10.52 -2.59 21.42
N SER A 55 10.79 -1.56 20.61
CA SER A 55 9.85 -0.44 20.44
C SER A 55 8.48 -0.92 19.94
N VAL A 56 7.45 -0.15 20.30
CA VAL A 56 6.05 -0.49 20.05
C VAL A 56 5.61 0.16 18.75
N PHE A 57 5.25 -0.68 17.79
CA PHE A 57 4.75 -0.28 16.48
C PHE A 57 3.27 -0.66 16.36
N LEU A 58 2.41 0.33 16.13
CA LEU A 58 0.99 0.11 15.88
C LEU A 58 0.68 0.29 14.40
N LEU A 59 0.06 -0.73 13.80
CA LEU A 59 -0.40 -0.70 12.43
C LEU A 59 -1.94 -0.75 12.39
N SER A 60 -2.54 0.35 11.95
CA SER A 60 -3.99 0.44 11.68
C SER A 60 -4.25 0.09 10.22
N MET A 61 -5.02 -0.96 9.96
CA MET A 61 -5.34 -1.47 8.62
C MET A 61 -6.78 -1.13 8.26
N ASP A 62 -7.01 0.12 7.90
CA ASP A 62 -8.32 0.75 7.71
C ASP A 62 -8.77 0.64 6.24
N PHE A 63 -8.89 -0.61 5.75
CA PHE A 63 -9.20 -0.89 4.36
C PHE A 63 -9.98 -2.18 4.15
N ASP A 64 -10.60 -2.31 2.98
CA ASP A 64 -11.52 -3.37 2.61
C ASP A 64 -11.00 -4.18 1.41
N PRO A 65 -11.71 -5.25 1.00
CA PRO A 65 -11.31 -6.03 -0.16
C PRO A 65 -11.18 -5.24 -1.48
N ALA A 66 -11.90 -4.12 -1.65
CA ALA A 66 -11.85 -3.32 -2.87
C ALA A 66 -10.53 -2.54 -3.00
N SER A 67 -10.00 -2.08 -1.87
CA SER A 67 -8.73 -1.33 -1.77
C SER A 67 -7.51 -2.21 -1.48
N LYS A 68 -7.74 -3.50 -1.19
CA LYS A 68 -6.73 -4.54 -0.96
C LYS A 68 -5.56 -4.53 -1.96
N PRO A 69 -5.77 -4.40 -3.29
CA PRO A 69 -4.66 -4.50 -4.24
C PRO A 69 -3.54 -3.48 -4.01
N GLU A 70 -3.87 -2.31 -3.45
CA GLU A 70 -2.88 -1.26 -3.16
C GLU A 70 -2.36 -1.33 -1.71
N LEU A 71 -3.25 -1.61 -0.73
CA LEU A 71 -2.93 -1.47 0.69
C LEU A 71 -2.38 -2.75 1.33
N GLN A 72 -2.79 -3.94 0.87
CA GLN A 72 -2.25 -5.19 1.40
C GLN A 72 -0.73 -5.30 1.19
N PRO A 73 -0.16 -4.98 0.01
CA PRO A 73 1.29 -4.96 -0.16
C PRO A 73 2.01 -4.00 0.80
N GLN A 74 1.42 -2.82 1.07
CA GLN A 74 1.96 -1.88 2.06
C GLN A 74 2.00 -2.49 3.47
N ALA A 75 0.87 -3.08 3.89
CA ALA A 75 0.75 -3.73 5.20
C ALA A 75 1.78 -4.84 5.38
N VAL A 76 1.90 -5.73 4.39
CA VAL A 76 2.87 -6.84 4.43
C VAL A 76 4.30 -6.30 4.50
N ALA A 77 4.66 -5.31 3.68
CA ALA A 77 6.01 -4.75 3.68
C ALA A 77 6.36 -4.08 5.01
N LEU A 78 5.42 -3.31 5.61
CA LEU A 78 5.58 -2.69 6.92
C LEU A 78 5.73 -3.72 8.04
N LEU A 79 4.88 -4.76 8.05
CA LEU A 79 4.93 -5.84 9.04
C LEU A 79 6.26 -6.59 8.98
N ARG A 80 6.70 -6.97 7.77
CA ARG A 80 8.00 -7.66 7.59
C ARG A 80 9.16 -6.78 8.05
N HIS A 81 9.12 -5.48 7.77
CA HIS A 81 10.13 -4.54 8.25
C HIS A 81 10.15 -4.47 9.78
N ALA A 82 8.99 -4.26 10.41
CA ALA A 82 8.86 -4.19 11.86
C ALA A 82 9.32 -5.49 12.55
N PHE A 83 8.96 -6.64 11.99
CA PHE A 83 9.38 -7.95 12.52
C PHE A 83 10.87 -8.21 12.35
N LYS A 84 11.49 -7.77 11.25
CA LYS A 84 12.93 -7.85 11.03
C LYS A 84 13.71 -7.00 12.04
N LYS A 85 13.14 -5.87 12.46
CA LYS A 85 13.67 -4.99 13.52
C LYS A 85 13.31 -5.44 14.95
N ASN A 86 12.64 -6.58 15.10
CA ASN A 86 12.16 -7.11 16.38
C ASN A 86 11.33 -6.08 17.17
N LEU A 87 10.51 -5.31 16.47
CA LEU A 87 9.55 -4.42 17.10
C LEU A 87 8.36 -5.23 17.65
N ARG A 88 7.74 -4.71 18.71
CA ARG A 88 6.48 -5.24 19.25
C ARG A 88 5.34 -4.69 18.45
N VAL A 89 4.65 -5.55 17.69
CA VAL A 89 3.64 -5.11 16.71
C VAL A 89 2.23 -5.22 17.29
N ILE A 90 1.48 -4.12 17.21
CA ILE A 90 0.05 -4.06 17.54
C ILE A 90 -0.72 -3.80 16.25
N GLY A 91 -1.45 -4.80 15.76
CA GLY A 91 -2.34 -4.65 14.62
C GLY A 91 -3.78 -4.33 15.06
N MET A 92 -4.47 -3.47 14.33
CA MET A 92 -5.90 -3.25 14.48
C MET A 92 -6.55 -2.70 13.21
N THR A 93 -7.86 -2.51 13.22
CA THR A 93 -8.57 -1.79 12.17
C THR A 93 -9.71 -0.94 12.74
N LEU A 94 -9.94 0.22 12.13
CA LEU A 94 -11.11 1.06 12.36
C LEU A 94 -12.30 0.65 11.47
N TRP A 95 -12.08 -0.25 10.51
CA TRP A 95 -13.07 -0.69 9.53
C TRP A 95 -13.50 -2.13 9.81
N VAL A 96 -14.78 -2.30 10.19
CA VAL A 96 -15.32 -3.64 10.46
C VAL A 96 -15.20 -4.56 9.24
N THR A 97 -15.38 -4.03 8.03
CA THR A 97 -15.27 -4.74 6.75
C THR A 97 -13.84 -5.23 6.44
N GLY A 98 -12.84 -4.62 7.07
CA GLY A 98 -11.42 -4.97 6.92
C GLY A 98 -10.92 -6.01 7.92
N THR A 99 -11.67 -6.30 9.00
CA THR A 99 -11.16 -7.07 10.15
C THR A 99 -10.57 -8.42 9.80
N GLY A 100 -11.32 -9.26 9.07
CA GLY A 100 -10.82 -10.59 8.68
C GLY A 100 -9.66 -10.53 7.67
N LEU A 101 -9.61 -9.50 6.84
CA LEU A 101 -8.50 -9.28 5.92
C LEU A 101 -7.23 -8.83 6.66
N ALA A 102 -7.38 -7.94 7.65
CA ALA A 102 -6.30 -7.48 8.50
C ALA A 102 -5.69 -8.61 9.33
N ASP A 103 -6.52 -9.48 9.92
CA ASP A 103 -6.07 -10.67 10.63
C ASP A 103 -5.24 -11.60 9.72
N LEU A 104 -5.77 -11.92 8.53
CA LEU A 104 -5.07 -12.75 7.54
C LEU A 104 -3.69 -12.18 7.21
N VAL A 105 -3.61 -10.87 6.97
CA VAL A 105 -2.36 -10.19 6.59
C VAL A 105 -1.34 -10.22 7.73
N VAL A 106 -1.75 -9.92 8.96
CA VAL A 106 -0.88 -9.94 10.14
C VAL A 106 -0.39 -11.35 10.43
N SER A 107 -1.31 -12.31 10.48
CA SER A 107 -1.02 -13.71 10.81
C SER A 107 -0.10 -14.34 9.76
N GLN A 108 -0.32 -14.07 8.46
CA GLN A 108 0.56 -14.56 7.41
C GLN A 108 1.97 -13.96 7.51
N ALA A 109 2.09 -12.63 7.66
CA ALA A 109 3.38 -11.97 7.77
C ALA A 109 4.15 -12.41 9.03
N ALA A 110 3.45 -12.63 10.14
CA ALA A 110 4.03 -13.14 11.37
C ALA A 110 4.53 -14.58 11.22
N GLN A 111 3.73 -15.45 10.59
CA GLN A 111 4.12 -16.84 10.32
C GLN A 111 5.36 -16.93 9.43
N GLU A 112 5.43 -16.13 8.37
CA GLU A 112 6.59 -16.05 7.47
C GLU A 112 7.87 -15.64 8.22
N MET A 113 7.74 -14.81 9.25
CA MET A 113 8.85 -14.28 10.04
C MET A 113 9.10 -15.06 11.35
N GLY A 114 8.39 -16.17 11.58
CA GLY A 114 8.51 -16.98 12.79
C GLY A 114 8.12 -16.26 14.09
N LYS A 115 7.20 -15.29 14.02
CA LYS A 115 6.74 -14.50 15.16
C LYS A 115 5.55 -15.15 15.86
N VAL A 116 5.48 -15.01 17.18
CA VAL A 116 4.48 -15.68 18.01
C VAL A 116 3.43 -14.67 18.50
N ASN A 117 2.16 -15.00 18.30
CA ASN A 117 1.04 -14.19 18.78
C ASN A 117 1.05 -14.10 20.32
N GLY A 118 0.76 -12.92 20.86
CA GLY A 118 0.79 -12.59 22.28
C GLY A 118 2.18 -12.30 22.83
N LYS A 119 3.26 -12.69 22.13
CA LYS A 119 4.65 -12.42 22.52
C LYS A 119 5.31 -11.34 21.68
N ASP A 120 5.32 -11.52 20.37
CA ASP A 120 5.98 -10.61 19.43
C ASP A 120 4.99 -9.65 18.76
N TYR A 121 3.75 -10.10 18.57
CA TYR A 121 2.67 -9.32 17.98
C TYR A 121 1.32 -9.63 18.61
N VAL A 122 0.37 -8.74 18.43
CA VAL A 122 -1.06 -8.98 18.72
C VAL A 122 -1.91 -8.32 17.65
N PHE A 123 -3.01 -8.97 17.28
CA PHE A 123 -4.07 -8.34 16.49
C PHE A 123 -5.28 -8.07 17.39
N LEU A 124 -5.56 -6.80 17.65
CA LEU A 124 -6.67 -6.36 18.53
C LEU A 124 -8.04 -6.46 17.84
N GLY A 125 -8.06 -6.51 16.51
CA GLY A 125 -9.32 -6.53 15.75
C GLY A 125 -9.91 -5.14 15.55
N TRP A 126 -11.24 -5.07 15.61
CA TRP A 126 -12.04 -3.88 15.40
C TRP A 126 -12.82 -3.51 16.65
N SER A 127 -12.99 -2.22 16.90
CA SER A 127 -13.87 -1.70 17.94
C SER A 127 -14.59 -0.44 17.41
N PRO A 128 -15.88 -0.22 17.77
CA PRO A 128 -16.65 0.90 17.25
C PRO A 128 -16.20 2.25 17.82
N GLY A 129 -16.60 3.34 17.15
CA GLY A 129 -16.52 4.70 17.68
C GLY A 129 -15.29 5.51 17.23
N VAL A 130 -14.37 4.94 16.46
CA VAL A 130 -13.24 5.63 15.77
C VAL A 130 -12.50 6.64 16.67
N GLY A 131 -12.91 7.92 16.68
CA GLY A 131 -12.31 8.95 17.52
C GLY A 131 -12.45 8.65 19.01
N SER A 132 -13.62 8.18 19.46
CA SER A 132 -13.84 7.73 20.83
C SER A 132 -12.95 6.53 21.18
N LEU A 133 -12.73 5.63 20.22
CA LEU A 133 -11.83 4.49 20.41
C LEU A 133 -10.38 4.97 20.61
N ILE A 134 -9.87 5.81 19.73
CA ILE A 134 -8.50 6.35 19.81
C ILE A 134 -8.31 7.12 21.13
N ILE A 135 -9.30 7.92 21.55
CA ILE A 135 -9.27 8.61 22.85
C ILE A 135 -9.22 7.62 24.01
N THR A 136 -10.03 6.57 23.95
CA THR A 136 -10.09 5.53 24.99
C THR A 136 -8.76 4.78 25.05
N MET A 137 -8.19 4.37 23.92
CA MET A 137 -6.87 3.74 23.85
C MET A 137 -5.77 4.63 24.44
N GLY A 138 -5.87 5.93 24.22
CA GLY A 138 -4.93 6.88 24.78
C GLY A 138 -5.12 7.14 26.27
N GLN A 139 -6.24 6.74 26.87
CA GLN A 139 -6.47 6.78 28.31
C GLN A 139 -6.16 5.44 28.99
N ASP A 140 -6.58 4.33 28.37
CA ASP A 140 -6.42 2.96 28.84
C ASP A 140 -6.65 1.97 27.66
N LEU A 141 -5.56 1.38 27.16
CA LEU A 141 -5.58 0.42 26.07
C LEU A 141 -6.43 -0.81 26.39
N TYR A 142 -6.41 -1.27 27.64
CA TYR A 142 -7.12 -2.48 28.09
C TYR A 142 -8.62 -2.25 28.25
N LYS A 143 -9.06 -1.00 28.45
CA LYS A 143 -10.49 -0.65 28.37
C LYS A 143 -10.97 -0.56 26.93
N ALA A 144 -10.14 -0.03 26.03
CA ALA A 144 -10.46 0.02 24.61
C ALA A 144 -10.55 -1.38 24.00
N PHE A 145 -9.63 -2.27 24.41
CA PHE A 145 -9.57 -3.67 23.99
C PHE A 145 -9.34 -4.58 25.21
N PRO A 146 -10.41 -5.09 25.84
CA PRO A 146 -10.29 -6.03 26.95
C PRO A 146 -9.70 -7.39 26.54
N SER A 147 -9.97 -7.81 25.30
CA SER A 147 -9.43 -9.02 24.69
C SER A 147 -8.94 -8.72 23.27
N ASP A 148 -8.00 -9.53 22.79
CA ASP A 148 -7.57 -9.50 21.40
C ASP A 148 -8.63 -10.14 20.47
N TYR A 149 -8.33 -10.20 19.17
CA TYR A 149 -9.21 -10.82 18.18
C TYR A 149 -9.45 -12.32 18.42
N ASN A 150 -8.52 -13.01 19.09
CA ASN A 150 -8.61 -14.44 19.41
C ASN A 150 -9.23 -14.71 20.80
N ASN A 151 -9.84 -13.71 21.43
CA ASN A 151 -10.43 -13.77 22.78
C ASN A 151 -9.41 -14.02 23.90
N GLN A 152 -8.13 -13.74 23.70
CA GLN A 152 -7.13 -13.73 24.77
C GLN A 152 -7.20 -12.40 25.53
N PRO A 153 -7.21 -12.40 26.87
CA PRO A 153 -7.19 -11.16 27.65
C PRO A 153 -5.94 -10.34 27.32
N THR A 154 -6.12 -9.08 26.89
CA THR A 154 -4.99 -8.22 26.48
C THR A 154 -3.98 -7.98 27.60
N ARG A 155 -4.44 -8.03 28.86
CA ARG A 155 -3.59 -7.90 30.07
C ARG A 155 -2.60 -9.03 30.26
N GLU A 156 -2.86 -10.20 29.68
CA GLU A 156 -2.00 -11.39 29.82
C GLU A 156 -0.94 -11.47 28.71
N LEU A 157 -1.06 -10.64 27.66
CA LEU A 157 -0.19 -10.69 26.50
C LEU A 157 1.16 -10.03 26.80
N ALA A 158 2.24 -10.79 26.63
CA ALA A 158 3.60 -10.31 26.83
C ALA A 158 3.97 -9.14 25.91
N VAL A 159 3.45 -9.11 24.68
CA VAL A 159 3.68 -8.01 23.72
C VAL A 159 3.16 -6.66 24.24
N LEU A 160 2.06 -6.68 25.00
CA LEU A 160 1.41 -5.48 25.57
C LEU A 160 2.00 -5.08 26.93
N LYS A 161 2.95 -5.84 27.47
CA LYS A 161 3.54 -5.57 28.77
C LYS A 161 4.18 -4.17 28.80
N GLY A 162 3.76 -3.36 29.78
CA GLY A 162 4.24 -1.99 29.95
C GLY A 162 3.58 -0.96 29.03
N ILE A 163 2.61 -1.35 28.20
CA ILE A 163 1.81 -0.43 27.38
C ILE A 163 0.47 -0.23 28.07
N GLN A 164 0.23 0.95 28.63
CA GLN A 164 -1.05 1.30 29.25
C GLN A 164 -1.87 2.22 28.36
N THR A 165 -1.20 3.07 27.60
CA THR A 165 -1.84 4.11 26.78
C THR A 165 -1.15 4.25 25.44
N LEU A 166 -1.75 5.02 24.52
CA LEU A 166 -1.10 5.43 23.27
C LEU A 166 0.19 6.24 23.47
N ARG A 167 0.48 6.76 24.68
CA ARG A 167 1.78 7.42 24.96
C ARG A 167 2.95 6.45 25.01
N ASP A 168 2.66 5.17 25.27
CA ASP A 168 3.66 4.10 25.33
C ASP A 168 3.92 3.50 23.93
N VAL A 169 3.18 3.94 22.91
CA VAL A 169 3.37 3.57 21.51
C VAL A 169 4.38 4.52 20.88
N ASN A 170 5.42 3.98 20.23
CA ASN A 170 6.46 4.81 19.63
C ASN A 170 6.05 5.30 18.24
N TYR A 171 5.48 4.42 17.41
CA TYR A 171 5.13 4.73 16.04
C TYR A 171 3.79 4.13 15.65
N VAL A 172 2.95 4.95 15.03
CA VAL A 172 1.68 4.53 14.43
C VAL A 172 1.78 4.69 12.92
N VAL A 173 1.39 3.67 12.17
CA VAL A 173 1.13 3.80 10.73
C VAL A 173 -0.33 3.44 10.48
N SER A 174 -1.07 4.36 9.85
CA SER A 174 -2.45 4.10 9.41
C SER A 174 -2.49 3.90 7.91
N LEU A 175 -2.96 2.72 7.50
CA LEU A 175 -3.23 2.36 6.12
C LEU A 175 -4.71 2.60 5.84
N ALA A 176 -5.05 3.58 5.02
CA ALA A 176 -6.44 3.98 4.81
C ALA A 176 -6.83 4.01 3.34
N ALA A 177 -8.02 3.49 3.05
CA ALA A 177 -8.69 3.66 1.76
C ALA A 177 -9.63 4.88 1.71
N GLY A 178 -9.88 5.50 2.87
CA GLY A 178 -10.73 6.67 3.05
C GLY A 178 -10.82 7.06 4.52
N THR A 179 -11.98 7.56 4.93
CA THR A 179 -12.28 7.93 6.32
C THR A 179 -13.18 6.87 6.96
N ALA A 180 -12.93 6.37 8.16
CA ALA A 180 -11.87 6.70 9.12
C ALA A 180 -10.48 6.19 8.71
N GLY A 181 -9.40 6.86 9.14
CA GLY A 181 -8.05 6.55 8.69
C GLY A 181 -6.97 7.47 9.29
N ILE A 182 -6.00 7.86 8.45
CA ILE A 182 -4.85 8.69 8.84
C ILE A 182 -5.28 9.98 9.56
N GLU A 183 -6.30 10.67 9.04
CA GLU A 183 -6.82 11.90 9.65
C GLU A 183 -7.35 11.67 11.07
N SER A 184 -8.01 10.54 11.32
CA SER A 184 -8.55 10.20 12.64
C SER A 184 -7.43 9.99 13.66
N TRP A 185 -6.35 9.30 13.26
CA TRP A 185 -5.16 9.12 14.09
C TRP A 185 -4.42 10.40 14.36
N TYR A 186 -4.42 11.34 13.41
CA TYR A 186 -3.86 12.67 13.63
C TYR A 186 -4.71 13.46 14.65
N VAL A 187 -6.00 13.64 14.36
CA VAL A 187 -6.91 14.51 15.13
C VAL A 187 -7.12 14.02 16.57
N TYR A 188 -7.32 12.72 16.76
CA TYR A 188 -7.66 12.16 18.06
C TYR A 188 -6.47 11.52 18.78
N GLY A 189 -5.38 11.27 18.07
CA GLY A 189 -4.23 10.49 18.54
C GLY A 189 -2.96 11.32 18.69
N LYS A 190 -2.26 11.57 17.57
CA LYS A 190 -0.89 12.10 17.53
C LYS A 190 -0.73 13.35 18.39
N ASP A 191 -1.59 14.35 18.18
CA ASP A 191 -1.44 15.65 18.84
C ASP A 191 -1.54 15.54 20.37
N LYS A 192 -2.34 14.58 20.87
CA LYS A 192 -2.60 14.39 22.29
C LYS A 192 -1.61 13.44 22.98
N TYR A 193 -1.18 12.39 22.30
CA TYR A 193 -0.39 11.30 22.88
C TYR A 193 1.08 11.27 22.42
N LYS A 194 1.46 12.15 21.49
CA LYS A 194 2.85 12.47 21.10
C LYS A 194 3.66 11.31 20.50
N PHE A 195 3.00 10.25 20.03
CA PHE A 195 3.62 9.25 19.15
C PHE A 195 3.87 9.86 17.76
N GLU A 196 4.78 9.29 16.97
CA GLU A 196 4.97 9.70 15.57
C GLU A 196 4.00 8.95 14.65
N LEU A 197 3.56 9.60 13.56
CA LEU A 197 2.51 9.06 12.67
C LEU A 197 2.99 9.01 11.22
N GLY A 198 2.99 7.81 10.64
CA GLY A 198 3.10 7.59 9.20
C GLY A 198 1.74 7.30 8.56
N GLY A 199 1.63 7.58 7.27
CA GLY A 199 0.45 7.25 6.48
C GLY A 199 0.76 6.23 5.39
N GLY A 200 -0.18 5.33 5.12
CA GLY A 200 -0.27 4.62 3.85
C GLY A 200 -1.69 4.73 3.30
N CYS A 201 -1.82 4.87 1.99
CA CYS A 201 -3.12 5.15 1.39
C CYS A 201 -3.24 4.61 -0.02
N THR A 202 -4.46 4.58 -0.56
CA THR A 202 -4.67 4.34 -2.00
C THR A 202 -4.20 5.54 -2.82
N GLY A 203 -3.85 5.32 -4.09
CA GLY A 203 -3.43 6.40 -4.98
C GLY A 203 -4.48 7.51 -5.14
N VAL A 204 -5.77 7.18 -4.94
CA VAL A 204 -6.89 8.12 -5.09
C VAL A 204 -6.92 9.16 -3.97
N ILE A 205 -6.66 8.77 -2.72
CA ILE A 205 -6.72 9.69 -1.58
C ILE A 205 -5.36 10.32 -1.24
N ALA A 206 -4.26 9.80 -1.78
CA ALA A 206 -2.91 10.30 -1.54
C ALA A 206 -2.76 11.83 -1.74
N PRO A 207 -3.29 12.45 -2.82
CA PRO A 207 -3.22 13.90 -3.01
C PRO A 207 -3.79 14.72 -1.84
N GLY A 208 -4.86 14.23 -1.21
CA GLY A 208 -5.51 14.87 -0.07
C GLY A 208 -4.68 14.86 1.21
N LEU A 209 -3.68 13.99 1.31
CA LEU A 209 -2.86 13.79 2.52
C LEU A 209 -1.52 14.55 2.46
N TYR A 210 -1.10 15.07 1.30
CA TYR A 210 0.11 15.89 1.18
C TYR A 210 0.11 17.17 2.04
N PRO A 211 -1.03 17.83 2.32
CA PRO A 211 -1.06 18.90 3.32
C PRO A 211 -0.58 18.43 4.70
N LEU A 212 -1.01 17.25 5.17
CA LEU A 212 -0.57 16.67 6.45
C LEU A 212 0.91 16.31 6.44
N LEU A 213 1.42 15.84 5.30
CA LEU A 213 2.85 15.54 5.16
C LEU A 213 3.69 16.82 5.20
N ARG A 214 3.29 17.86 4.46
CA ARG A 214 4.04 19.12 4.38
C ARG A 214 4.04 19.91 5.69
N SER A 215 2.99 19.77 6.50
CA SER A 215 2.89 20.38 7.82
C SER A 215 3.64 19.60 8.92
N GLY A 216 4.19 18.41 8.62
CA GLY A 216 4.82 17.53 9.61
C GLY A 216 3.83 16.80 10.52
N GLN A 217 2.53 16.85 10.20
CA GLN A 217 1.49 16.11 10.91
C GLN A 217 1.62 14.59 10.68
N ILE A 218 2.20 14.19 9.55
CA ILE A 218 2.73 12.84 9.33
C ILE A 218 4.19 12.92 8.87
N ASN A 219 5.01 11.95 9.25
CA ASN A 219 6.45 11.93 8.91
C ASN A 219 6.75 11.30 7.55
N GLY A 220 5.78 10.61 6.96
CA GLY A 220 5.92 9.96 5.66
C GLY A 220 4.58 9.44 5.14
N LEU A 221 4.54 9.14 3.85
CA LEU A 221 3.34 8.71 3.15
C LEU A 221 3.67 7.63 2.11
N ILE A 222 3.02 6.48 2.23
CA ILE A 222 3.10 5.37 1.27
C ILE A 222 1.86 5.42 0.37
N GLY A 223 1.99 6.07 -0.78
CA GLY A 223 0.88 6.31 -1.72
C GLY A 223 0.69 5.21 -2.76
N GLY A 224 -0.46 4.53 -2.69
CA GLY A 224 -0.91 3.52 -3.64
C GLY A 224 0.04 2.35 -3.84
N LEU A 225 -0.13 1.65 -4.96
CA LEU A 225 0.74 0.51 -5.33
C LEU A 225 2.20 0.93 -5.55
N ARG A 226 2.42 2.13 -6.11
CA ARG A 226 3.77 2.66 -6.35
C ARG A 226 4.54 2.85 -5.05
N GLY A 227 3.95 3.49 -4.05
CA GLY A 227 4.58 3.67 -2.74
C GLY A 227 4.89 2.34 -2.07
N ALA A 228 4.00 1.35 -2.20
CA ALA A 228 4.24 0.00 -1.72
C ALA A 228 5.48 -0.65 -2.38
N ALA A 229 5.64 -0.47 -3.69
CA ALA A 229 6.77 -1.02 -4.44
C ALA A 229 8.10 -0.32 -4.10
N GLU A 230 8.06 0.99 -3.88
CA GLU A 230 9.18 1.76 -3.35
C GLU A 230 9.61 1.22 -1.98
N TYR A 231 8.65 0.94 -1.09
CA TYR A 231 8.91 0.40 0.25
C TYR A 231 9.45 -1.03 0.21
N GLU A 232 8.85 -1.93 -0.60
CA GLU A 232 9.34 -3.29 -0.85
C GLU A 232 10.81 -3.27 -1.34
N THR A 233 11.16 -2.31 -2.19
CA THR A 233 12.52 -2.13 -2.69
C THR A 233 13.47 -1.67 -1.59
N LEU A 234 13.06 -0.75 -0.71
CA LEU A 234 13.86 -0.27 0.42
C LEU A 234 14.22 -1.40 1.39
N ILE A 235 13.27 -2.27 1.71
CA ILE A 235 13.49 -3.38 2.65
C ILE A 235 14.20 -4.58 2.02
N GLY A 236 14.53 -4.50 0.72
CA GLY A 236 15.20 -5.56 -0.04
C GLY A 236 14.32 -6.78 -0.34
N GLN A 237 12.99 -6.64 -0.27
CA GLN A 237 12.04 -7.73 -0.47
C GLN A 237 11.03 -7.35 -1.56
N LYS A 238 11.40 -7.58 -2.82
CA LYS A 238 10.51 -7.39 -3.97
C LYS A 238 9.32 -8.34 -3.84
N GLY A 239 8.11 -7.78 -3.81
CA GLY A 239 6.87 -8.53 -3.60
C GLY A 239 5.82 -8.19 -4.64
N ARG A 240 4.56 -8.21 -4.20
CA ARG A 240 3.40 -8.02 -5.09
C ARG A 240 3.34 -6.60 -5.64
N ALA A 241 3.85 -5.61 -4.91
CA ALA A 241 3.81 -4.24 -5.39
C ALA A 241 4.81 -3.99 -6.51
N VAL A 242 6.05 -4.49 -6.37
CA VAL A 242 7.05 -4.42 -7.45
C VAL A 242 6.57 -5.15 -8.70
N ALA A 243 6.01 -6.36 -8.56
CA ALA A 243 5.44 -7.10 -9.69
C ALA A 243 4.27 -6.37 -10.37
N GLY A 244 3.38 -5.75 -9.57
CA GLY A 244 2.29 -4.94 -10.09
C GLY A 244 2.78 -3.68 -10.83
N MET A 245 3.84 -3.04 -10.34
CA MET A 245 4.47 -1.90 -11.02
C MET A 245 5.14 -2.30 -12.33
N ASP A 246 5.82 -3.45 -12.38
CA ASP A 246 6.39 -3.99 -13.62
C ASP A 246 5.30 -4.28 -14.65
N ALA A 247 4.18 -4.88 -14.22
CA ALA A 247 3.04 -5.18 -15.10
C ALA A 247 2.39 -3.91 -15.66
N GLN A 248 2.18 -2.88 -14.82
CA GLN A 248 1.68 -1.58 -15.27
C GLN A 248 2.64 -0.91 -16.26
N SER A 249 3.94 -0.94 -15.98
CA SER A 249 4.97 -0.33 -16.83
C SER A 249 5.04 -1.01 -18.20
N ALA A 250 5.05 -2.35 -18.25
CA ALA A 250 5.04 -3.12 -19.50
C ALA A 250 3.77 -2.84 -20.32
N THR A 251 2.62 -2.73 -19.65
CA THR A 251 1.34 -2.40 -20.28
C THR A 251 1.35 -1.01 -20.90
N HIS A 252 1.85 0.00 -20.18
CA HIS A 252 1.98 1.35 -20.72
C HIS A 252 2.92 1.40 -21.93
N VAL A 253 4.06 0.72 -21.87
CA VAL A 253 4.99 0.61 -23.02
C VAL A 253 4.31 -0.05 -24.22
N ALA A 254 3.58 -1.15 -24.00
CA ALA A 254 2.85 -1.83 -25.06
C ALA A 254 1.79 -0.93 -25.70
N ILE A 255 1.00 -0.20 -24.89
CA ILE A 255 0.00 0.75 -25.39
C ILE A 255 0.66 1.88 -26.19
N ILE A 256 1.75 2.46 -25.69
CA ILE A 256 2.49 3.52 -26.40
C ILE A 256 2.99 3.01 -27.76
N MET A 257 3.57 1.82 -27.80
CA MET A 257 4.04 1.21 -29.05
C MET A 257 2.90 0.95 -30.04
N LEU A 258 1.74 0.49 -29.57
CA LEU A 258 0.55 0.31 -30.40
C LEU A 258 0.03 1.64 -30.95
N VAL A 259 0.00 2.70 -30.13
CA VAL A 259 -0.40 4.04 -30.55
C VAL A 259 0.56 4.60 -31.60
N ILE A 260 1.87 4.46 -31.40
CA ILE A 260 2.87 4.88 -32.39
C ILE A 260 2.68 4.12 -33.70
N LEU A 261 2.53 2.80 -33.64
CA LEU A 261 2.34 1.95 -34.81
C LEU A 261 1.07 2.34 -35.61
N CYS A 262 -0.05 2.56 -34.91
CA CYS A 262 -1.30 3.04 -35.51
C CYS A 262 -1.12 4.40 -36.19
N ASN A 263 -0.43 5.34 -35.54
CA ASN A 263 -0.16 6.67 -36.12
C ASN A 263 0.72 6.58 -37.37
N VAL A 264 1.75 5.73 -37.35
CA VAL A 264 2.62 5.50 -38.52
C VAL A 264 1.81 4.95 -39.69
N PHE A 265 0.99 3.91 -39.48
CA PHE A 265 0.17 3.36 -40.56
C PHE A 265 -0.87 4.36 -41.08
N TYR A 266 -1.48 5.16 -40.19
CA TYR A 266 -2.40 6.21 -40.58
C TYR A 266 -1.74 7.25 -41.50
N LEU A 267 -0.53 7.72 -41.15
CA LEU A 267 0.21 8.69 -41.96
C LEU A 267 0.68 8.12 -43.30
N LEU A 268 1.10 6.85 -43.35
CA LEU A 268 1.47 6.15 -44.59
C LEU A 268 0.28 5.98 -45.55
N ILE A 269 -0.92 5.68 -45.02
CA ILE A 269 -2.14 5.58 -45.86
C ILE A 269 -2.57 6.97 -46.35
N ARG A 270 -2.51 7.99 -45.49
CA ARG A 270 -2.87 9.37 -45.86
C ARG A 270 -1.99 9.92 -46.97
N THR A 271 -0.67 9.69 -46.90
CA THR A 271 0.27 10.12 -47.95
C THR A 271 0.08 9.37 -49.26
N SER A 272 -0.20 8.06 -49.21
CA SER A 272 -0.52 7.27 -50.40
C SER A 272 -1.84 7.70 -51.07
N ARG A 273 -2.88 8.07 -50.30
CA ARG A 273 -4.14 8.61 -50.86
C ARG A 273 -4.00 10.03 -51.40
N GLY A 274 -3.10 10.85 -50.84
CA GLY A 274 -2.81 12.20 -51.34
C GLY A 274 -2.12 12.24 -52.70
N GLN A 275 -1.29 11.24 -53.03
CA GLN A 275 -0.62 11.15 -54.34
C GLN A 275 -1.55 10.66 -55.46
N SER A 276 -2.61 9.92 -55.15
CA SER A 276 -3.58 9.43 -56.14
C SER A 276 -4.63 10.48 -56.56
N GLY A 277 -4.61 11.67 -55.95
CA GLY A 277 -5.60 12.74 -56.17
C GLY A 277 -5.11 13.94 -56.98
N GLN A 278 -3.92 13.90 -57.58
CA GLN A 278 -3.42 14.99 -58.41
C GLN A 278 -3.87 14.79 -59.87
N PRO A 279 -4.77 15.65 -60.42
CA PRO A 279 -5.14 15.54 -61.82
C PRO A 279 -3.90 15.85 -62.66
N ARG A 280 -3.46 14.87 -63.46
CA ARG A 280 -2.56 15.13 -64.58
C ARG A 280 -3.35 16.00 -65.57
N GLY A 281 -2.85 17.21 -65.81
CA GLY A 281 -3.39 18.14 -66.78
C GLY A 281 -3.43 17.59 -68.19
#